data_AF-A0A316GYF4-F1
#
_entry.id   AF-A0A316GYF4-F1
#
_cell.length_a   1.000
_cell.length_b   1.000
_cell.length_c   1.000
_cell.angle_alpha   90.00
_cell.angle_beta   90.00
_cell.angle_gamma   90.00
#
_symmetry.space_group_name_H-M   'P 1'
#
loop_
_entity.id
_entity.type
_entity.pdbx_description
1 polymer ?
#
loop_
_entity_poly.entity_id
_entity_poly.type
_entity_poly.pdbx_seq_one_letter_code
_entity_poly.pdbx_strand_id
1 'polypeptide(L)'
;MFPELSRTARRMALLIALISAVSLGAQFVHLMQATGQGPLATVDDMARYFTILTHMLVVVTFTIVSRPMRDGVSAPWLAALTLSVVMVGLVYHLILSGLVSFTGLGWWADHGLHTAGPLAIALWWLIHAPKRRLAYADLPIFVLWPSVYVAYALGRAAQDGVYPYPFIDLPEIGEAAAAVNMALLLVVFLLGGVGMIAIGRYADR
;
A
#
# COMPACT_ATOMS: atom_id res chain seq x y z
N MET A 1 -2.18 -6.73 -24.52
CA MET A 1 -1.74 -5.39 -24.90
C MET A 1 -2.71 -4.37 -24.35
N PHE A 2 -2.18 -3.41 -23.58
CA PHE A 2 -2.95 -2.28 -23.05
C PHE A 2 -3.02 -1.18 -24.11
N PRO A 3 -4.16 -0.54 -24.36
CA PRO A 3 -4.13 0.72 -25.09
C PRO A 3 -3.31 1.75 -24.29
N GLU A 4 -2.61 2.64 -24.98
CA GLU A 4 -1.92 3.74 -24.31
C GLU A 4 -2.92 4.57 -23.51
N LEU A 5 -2.63 4.79 -22.22
CA LEU A 5 -3.47 5.61 -21.34
C LEU A 5 -3.53 7.06 -21.84
N SER A 6 -4.66 7.72 -21.61
CA SER A 6 -4.84 9.14 -21.96
C SER A 6 -3.80 10.02 -21.27
N ARG A 7 -3.51 11.20 -21.85
CA ARG A 7 -2.58 12.17 -21.24
C ARG A 7 -3.01 12.55 -19.81
N THR A 8 -4.30 12.66 -19.55
CA THR A 8 -4.87 12.95 -18.21
C THR A 8 -4.56 11.83 -17.23
N ALA A 9 -4.84 10.57 -17.60
CA ALA A 9 -4.55 9.41 -16.77
C ALA A 9 -3.07 9.33 -16.39
N ARG A 10 -2.17 9.59 -17.35
CA ARG A 10 -0.71 9.60 -17.12
C ARG A 10 -0.24 10.72 -16.20
N ARG A 11 -0.80 11.93 -16.34
CA ARG A 11 -0.50 13.06 -15.45
C ARG A 11 -0.98 12.81 -14.02
N MET A 12 -2.17 12.25 -13.86
CA MET A 12 -2.67 11.85 -12.54
C MET A 12 -1.82 10.73 -11.93
N ALA A 13 -1.34 9.78 -12.75
CA ALA A 13 -0.43 8.76 -12.27
C ALA A 13 0.89 9.35 -11.75
N LEU A 14 1.47 10.31 -12.48
CA LEU A 14 2.64 11.04 -12.00
C LEU A 14 2.36 11.78 -10.68
N LEU A 15 1.19 12.41 -10.55
CA LEU A 15 0.82 13.09 -9.30
C LEU A 15 0.72 12.11 -8.12
N ILE A 16 0.16 10.92 -8.30
CA ILE A 16 0.10 9.86 -7.28
C ILE A 16 1.51 9.40 -6.86
N ALA A 17 2.41 9.22 -7.83
CA ALA A 17 3.80 8.89 -7.56
C ALA A 17 4.49 10.00 -6.76
N LEU A 18 4.24 11.27 -7.12
CA LEU A 18 4.81 12.43 -6.40
C LEU A 18 4.25 12.57 -5.00
N ILE A 19 2.94 12.40 -4.79
CA ILE A 19 2.32 12.40 -3.45
C ILE A 19 3.01 11.33 -2.59
N SER A 20 3.11 10.11 -3.08
CA SER A 20 3.75 9.01 -2.34
C SER A 20 5.22 9.30 -2.05
N ALA A 21 5.99 9.78 -3.03
CA ALA A 21 7.41 10.08 -2.86
C ALA A 21 7.66 11.22 -1.87
N VAL A 22 6.87 12.31 -1.95
CA VAL A 22 6.97 13.44 -1.02
C VAL A 22 6.57 13.01 0.38
N SER A 23 5.51 12.22 0.55
CA SER A 23 5.10 11.73 1.87
C SER A 23 6.11 10.77 2.49
N LEU A 24 6.72 9.89 1.70
CA LEU A 24 7.84 9.05 2.15
C LEU A 24 9.05 9.89 2.58
N GLY A 25 9.42 10.90 1.78
CA GLY A 25 10.51 11.82 2.13
C GLY A 25 10.22 12.64 3.39
N ALA A 26 8.98 13.13 3.54
CA ALA A 26 8.53 13.83 4.73
C ALA A 26 8.59 12.92 5.97
N GLN A 27 8.16 11.66 5.84
CA GLN A 27 8.26 10.68 6.93
C GLN A 27 9.71 10.40 7.32
N PHE A 28 10.60 10.24 6.35
CA PHE A 28 12.03 10.05 6.58
C PHE A 28 12.64 11.20 7.36
N VAL A 29 12.42 12.44 6.90
CA VAL A 29 12.94 13.65 7.58
C VAL A 29 12.35 13.77 8.97
N HIS A 30 11.04 13.56 9.13
CA HIS A 30 10.39 13.59 10.43
C HIS A 30 10.99 12.57 11.41
N LEU A 31 11.14 11.32 10.99
CA LEU A 31 11.66 10.25 11.85
C LEU A 31 13.13 10.49 12.22
N MET A 32 13.95 10.94 11.28
CA MET A 32 15.35 11.27 11.52
C MET A 32 15.48 12.40 12.55
N GLN A 33 14.63 13.43 12.47
CA GLN A 33 14.60 14.53 13.44
C GLN A 33 14.07 14.10 14.81
N ALA A 34 13.03 13.26 14.84
CA ALA A 34 12.39 12.82 16.08
C ALA A 34 13.26 11.84 16.90
N THR A 35 14.03 10.99 16.22
CA THR A 35 14.86 9.95 16.85
C THR A 35 16.32 10.35 17.01
N GLY A 36 16.80 11.33 16.24
CA GLY A 36 18.21 11.70 16.17
C GLY A 36 19.10 10.64 15.52
N GLN A 37 18.52 9.60 14.91
CA GLN A 37 19.26 8.53 14.25
C GLN A 37 19.86 8.97 12.91
N GLY A 38 20.88 8.24 12.45
CA GLY A 38 21.48 8.44 11.13
C GLY A 38 20.60 7.90 9.99
N PRO A 39 20.84 8.32 8.73
CA PRO A 39 20.00 7.99 7.58
C PRO A 39 19.72 6.49 7.36
N LEU A 40 20.73 5.63 7.55
CA LEU A 40 20.59 4.19 7.32
C LEU A 40 19.68 3.53 8.36
N ALA A 41 19.79 3.95 9.63
CA ALA A 41 18.92 3.44 10.70
C ALA A 41 17.47 3.90 10.47
N THR A 42 17.26 5.16 10.07
CA THR A 42 15.92 5.67 9.72
C THR A 42 15.29 4.88 8.57
N VAL A 43 16.05 4.54 7.53
CA VAL A 43 15.55 3.71 6.42
C VAL A 43 15.20 2.31 6.90
N ASP A 44 16.04 1.71 7.75
CA ASP A 44 15.76 0.37 8.30
C ASP A 44 14.49 0.35 9.15
N ASP A 45 14.29 1.36 10.00
CA ASP A 45 13.07 1.50 10.81
C ASP A 45 11.83 1.74 9.95
N MET A 46 11.92 2.58 8.92
CA MET A 46 10.82 2.78 7.97
C MET A 46 10.48 1.50 7.19
N ALA A 47 11.49 0.68 6.84
CA ALA A 47 11.30 -0.55 6.08
C ALA A 47 10.47 -1.61 6.82
N ARG A 48 10.28 -1.48 8.14
CA ARG A 48 9.42 -2.37 8.94
C ARG A 48 7.94 -2.29 8.55
N TYR A 49 7.49 -1.16 8.01
CA TYR A 49 6.06 -0.87 7.85
C TYR A 49 5.55 -1.19 6.45
N PHE A 50 4.40 -1.88 6.40
CA PHE A 50 3.69 -2.20 5.16
C PHE A 50 3.37 -0.95 4.35
N THR A 51 2.93 0.12 5.01
CA THR A 51 2.65 1.42 4.40
C THR A 51 3.83 1.94 3.58
N ILE A 52 5.03 1.94 4.17
CA ILE A 52 6.23 2.47 3.53
C ILE A 52 6.60 1.64 2.31
N LEU A 53 6.71 0.32 2.48
CA LEU A 53 7.08 -0.58 1.39
C LEU A 53 6.05 -0.56 0.25
N THR A 54 4.76 -0.48 0.58
CA THR A 54 3.67 -0.39 -0.40
C THR A 54 3.70 0.94 -1.15
N HIS A 55 3.93 2.06 -0.47
CA HIS A 55 4.08 3.35 -1.15
C HIS A 55 5.34 3.43 -2.01
N MET A 56 6.42 2.71 -1.67
CA MET A 56 7.56 2.57 -2.60
C MET A 56 7.15 1.85 -3.90
N LEU A 57 6.35 0.78 -3.79
CA LEU A 57 5.79 0.11 -4.98
C LEU A 57 4.86 1.04 -5.77
N VAL A 58 4.09 1.91 -5.10
CA VAL A 58 3.29 2.95 -5.75
C VAL A 58 4.17 3.91 -6.54
N VAL A 59 5.22 4.47 -5.93
CA VAL A 59 6.15 5.38 -6.61
C VAL A 59 6.68 4.72 -7.89
N VAL A 60 7.26 3.52 -7.79
CA VAL A 60 7.84 2.82 -8.94
C VAL A 60 6.77 2.53 -10.00
N THR A 61 5.65 1.94 -9.60
CA THR A 61 4.58 1.53 -10.53
C THR A 61 3.97 2.73 -11.24
N PHE A 62 3.62 3.79 -10.50
CA PHE A 62 2.94 4.95 -11.05
C PHE A 62 3.87 5.88 -11.83
N THR A 63 5.17 5.90 -11.53
CA THR A 63 6.17 6.51 -12.42
C THR A 63 6.22 5.79 -13.77
N ILE A 64 6.18 4.46 -13.81
CA ILE A 64 6.14 3.70 -15.07
C ILE A 64 4.84 4.01 -15.84
N VAL A 65 3.68 3.96 -15.15
CA VAL A 65 2.37 4.26 -15.72
C VAL A 65 2.26 5.69 -16.28
N SER A 66 3.02 6.64 -15.73
CA SER A 66 3.05 8.03 -16.23
C SER A 66 3.66 8.19 -17.64
N ARG A 67 4.35 7.16 -18.15
CA ARG A 67 5.04 7.20 -19.45
C ARG A 67 4.13 6.70 -20.58
N PRO A 68 4.30 7.19 -21.82
CA PRO A 68 3.56 6.67 -22.98
C PRO A 68 4.14 5.30 -23.38
N MET A 69 3.58 4.21 -22.83
CA MET A 69 4.01 2.83 -23.10
C MET A 69 2.83 1.96 -23.56
N ARG A 70 3.02 1.16 -24.62
CA ARG A 70 2.00 0.28 -25.23
C ARG A 70 1.75 -1.03 -24.48
N ASP A 71 2.64 -1.40 -23.57
CA ASP A 71 2.53 -2.56 -22.68
C ASP A 71 3.01 -2.16 -21.30
N GLY A 72 2.31 -1.20 -20.70
CA GLY A 72 2.59 -0.76 -19.34
C GLY A 72 2.35 -1.88 -18.30
N VAL A 73 1.94 -1.47 -17.11
CA VAL A 73 1.78 -2.39 -15.98
C VAL A 73 0.51 -3.25 -16.13
N SER A 74 0.56 -4.51 -15.70
CA SER A 74 -0.59 -5.43 -15.81
C SER A 74 -1.79 -4.96 -14.97
N ALA A 75 -3.00 -5.18 -15.48
CA ALA A 75 -4.24 -4.82 -14.79
C ALA A 75 -4.42 -5.56 -13.45
N PRO A 76 -4.11 -6.87 -13.36
CA PRO A 76 -4.12 -7.57 -12.07
C PRO A 76 -3.17 -6.94 -11.05
N TRP A 77 -1.95 -6.56 -11.45
CA TRP A 77 -1.01 -5.89 -10.55
C TRP A 77 -1.52 -4.51 -10.10
N LEU A 78 -2.00 -3.68 -11.04
CA LEU A 78 -2.56 -2.37 -10.69
C LEU A 78 -3.72 -2.50 -9.72
N ALA A 79 -4.61 -3.47 -9.92
CA ALA A 79 -5.71 -3.75 -9.00
C ALA A 79 -5.22 -4.20 -7.61
N ALA A 80 -4.29 -5.16 -7.55
CA ALA A 80 -3.73 -5.65 -6.29
C ALA A 80 -2.96 -4.57 -5.51
N LEU A 81 -2.19 -3.73 -6.20
CA LEU A 81 -1.47 -2.62 -5.58
C LEU A 81 -2.45 -1.54 -5.09
N THR A 82 -3.46 -1.18 -5.90
CA THR A 82 -4.51 -0.27 -5.46
C THR A 82 -5.23 -0.81 -4.22
N LEU A 83 -5.61 -2.09 -4.19
CA LEU A 83 -6.24 -2.68 -3.00
C LEU A 83 -5.33 -2.59 -1.78
N SER A 84 -4.05 -2.92 -1.94
CA SER A 84 -3.07 -2.87 -0.86
C SER A 84 -2.96 -1.48 -0.24
N VAL A 85 -2.94 -0.43 -1.06
CA VAL A 85 -2.89 0.97 -0.60
C VAL A 85 -4.22 1.42 0.00
N VAL A 86 -5.36 0.97 -0.54
CA VAL A 86 -6.67 1.21 0.08
C VAL A 86 -6.75 0.56 1.45
N MET A 87 -6.24 -0.67 1.59
CA MET A 87 -6.18 -1.37 2.87
C MET A 87 -5.24 -0.70 3.87
N VAL A 88 -4.13 -0.11 3.42
CA VAL A 88 -3.28 0.77 4.25
C VAL A 88 -4.13 1.89 4.87
N GLY A 89 -4.89 2.62 4.06
CA GLY A 89 -5.75 3.68 4.56
C GLY A 89 -6.85 3.17 5.50
N LEU A 90 -7.55 2.09 5.14
CA LEU A 90 -8.63 1.53 5.95
C LEU A 90 -8.14 1.02 7.30
N VAL A 91 -7.09 0.20 7.32
CA VAL A 91 -6.51 -0.33 8.58
C VAL A 91 -5.99 0.82 9.43
N TYR A 92 -5.34 1.81 8.82
CA TYR A 92 -4.90 2.99 9.56
C TYR A 92 -6.07 3.71 10.23
N HIS A 93 -7.07 4.15 9.46
CA HIS A 93 -8.15 4.96 9.99
C HIS A 93 -9.04 4.23 10.99
N LEU A 94 -9.25 2.92 10.79
CA LEU A 94 -10.13 2.12 11.64
C LEU A 94 -9.44 1.54 12.88
N ILE A 95 -8.13 1.30 12.82
CA ILE A 95 -7.41 0.52 13.85
C ILE A 95 -6.22 1.30 14.43
N LEU A 96 -5.46 2.04 13.62
CA LEU A 96 -4.14 2.57 14.04
C LEU A 96 -4.10 4.07 14.30
N SER A 97 -5.05 4.86 13.80
CA SER A 97 -5.04 6.33 13.84
C SER A 97 -5.05 6.90 15.26
N GLY A 98 -5.60 6.15 16.23
CA GLY A 98 -5.60 6.52 17.64
C GLY A 98 -4.31 6.21 18.40
N LEU A 99 -3.35 5.51 17.80
CA LEU A 99 -2.15 5.05 18.50
C LEU A 99 -1.08 6.13 18.64
N VAL A 100 -0.92 6.97 17.62
CA VAL A 100 0.10 8.02 17.59
C VAL A 100 -0.48 9.29 16.98
N SER A 101 -0.31 10.41 17.68
CA SER A 101 -0.67 11.73 17.15
C SER A 101 0.57 12.42 16.56
N PHE A 102 0.56 12.64 15.25
CA PHE A 102 1.60 13.40 14.57
C PHE A 102 1.25 14.89 14.46
N THR A 103 2.26 15.76 14.54
CA THR A 103 2.14 17.20 14.30
C THR A 103 3.21 17.66 13.30
N GLY A 104 3.07 18.88 12.77
CA GLY A 104 4.06 19.46 11.85
C GLY A 104 4.27 18.61 10.59
N LEU A 105 5.53 18.32 10.25
CA LEU A 105 5.87 17.54 9.06
C LEU A 105 5.35 16.09 9.11
N GLY A 106 5.36 15.46 10.30
CA GLY A 106 4.85 14.11 10.48
C GLY A 106 3.36 14.00 10.17
N TRP A 107 2.57 15.05 10.47
CA TRP A 107 1.14 15.08 10.15
C TRP A 107 0.90 15.02 8.63
N TRP A 108 1.68 15.78 7.85
CA TRP A 108 1.58 15.77 6.38
C TRP A 108 2.05 14.45 5.77
N ALA A 109 3.12 13.87 6.32
CA ALA A 109 3.58 12.55 5.92
C ALA A 109 2.49 11.49 6.15
N ASP A 110 1.92 11.48 7.35
CA ASP A 110 0.87 10.57 7.75
C ASP A 110 -0.39 10.69 6.87
N HIS A 111 -0.92 11.90 6.68
CA HIS A 111 -2.10 12.11 5.83
C HIS A 111 -1.84 11.78 4.36
N GLY A 112 -0.62 12.01 3.89
CA GLY A 112 -0.23 11.65 2.53
C GLY A 112 -0.19 10.14 2.31
N LEU A 113 0.38 9.39 3.26
CA LEU A 113 0.50 7.94 3.21
C LEU A 113 -0.82 7.21 3.51
N HIS A 114 -1.63 7.71 4.44
CA HIS A 114 -2.82 6.99 4.92
C HIS A 114 -4.15 7.55 4.40
N THR A 115 -4.16 8.70 3.74
CA THR A 115 -5.40 9.33 3.25
C THR A 115 -5.30 9.75 1.79
N ALA A 116 -4.47 10.75 1.47
CA ALA A 116 -4.44 11.37 0.16
C ALA A 116 -3.96 10.40 -0.93
N GLY A 117 -2.88 9.65 -0.67
CA GLY A 117 -2.37 8.62 -1.57
C GLY A 117 -3.39 7.50 -1.83
N PRO A 118 -3.93 6.84 -0.79
CA PRO A 118 -4.99 5.84 -0.93
C PRO A 118 -6.23 6.30 -1.69
N LEU A 119 -6.74 7.51 -1.43
CA LEU A 119 -7.88 8.04 -2.16
C LEU A 119 -7.53 8.35 -3.61
N ALA A 120 -6.37 8.96 -3.87
CA ALA A 120 -5.95 9.33 -5.22
C ALA A 120 -5.76 8.09 -6.11
N ILE A 121 -5.11 7.04 -5.60
CA ILE A 121 -4.90 5.79 -6.35
C ILE A 121 -6.21 5.04 -6.58
N ALA A 122 -7.12 5.01 -5.61
CA ALA A 122 -8.43 4.38 -5.75
C ALA A 122 -9.26 5.08 -6.83
N LEU A 123 -9.33 6.43 -6.79
CA LEU A 123 -10.04 7.22 -7.80
C LEU A 123 -9.43 7.05 -9.19
N TRP A 124 -8.09 7.09 -9.28
CA TRP A 124 -7.40 6.86 -10.55
C TRP A 124 -7.69 5.47 -11.11
N TRP A 125 -7.68 4.44 -10.27
CA TRP A 125 -7.98 3.08 -10.71
C TRP A 125 -9.42 2.98 -11.22
N LEU A 126 -10.39 3.53 -10.48
CA LEU A 126 -11.79 3.53 -10.88
C LEU A 126 -12.02 4.21 -12.23
N ILE A 127 -11.40 5.37 -12.47
CA ILE A 127 -11.68 6.20 -13.66
C ILE A 127 -10.81 5.78 -14.87
N HIS A 128 -9.55 5.42 -14.65
CA HIS A 128 -8.56 5.32 -15.73
C HIS A 128 -7.95 3.94 -15.92
N ALA A 129 -7.89 3.10 -14.88
CA ALA A 129 -7.23 1.81 -15.03
C ALA A 129 -8.03 0.91 -16.00
N PRO A 130 -7.35 0.15 -16.85
CA PRO A 130 -7.98 -0.86 -17.69
C PRO A 130 -8.43 -2.04 -16.82
N LYS A 131 -9.72 -2.38 -16.84
CA LYS A 131 -10.30 -3.41 -15.96
C LYS A 131 -10.72 -4.69 -16.69
N ARG A 132 -10.77 -4.65 -18.03
CA ARG A 132 -11.43 -5.65 -18.90
C ARG A 132 -10.83 -7.05 -18.88
N ARG A 133 -9.73 -7.24 -18.16
CA ARG A 133 -8.99 -8.50 -18.07
C ARG A 133 -8.96 -9.10 -16.66
N LEU A 134 -9.58 -8.44 -15.68
CA LEU A 134 -9.63 -8.97 -14.33
C LEU A 134 -10.55 -10.19 -14.26
N ALA A 135 -9.98 -11.32 -13.87
CA ALA A 135 -10.66 -12.59 -13.72
C ALA A 135 -10.47 -13.14 -12.30
N TYR A 136 -11.32 -14.10 -11.89
CA TYR A 136 -11.14 -14.76 -10.60
C TYR A 136 -9.83 -15.57 -10.51
N ALA A 137 -9.26 -15.96 -11.66
CA ALA A 137 -7.94 -16.55 -11.72
C ALA A 137 -6.83 -15.60 -11.23
N ASP A 138 -7.09 -14.28 -11.19
CA ASP A 138 -6.14 -13.28 -10.67
C ASP A 138 -6.19 -13.12 -9.15
N LEU A 139 -7.16 -13.72 -8.44
CA LEU A 139 -7.29 -13.59 -6.98
C LEU A 139 -5.99 -13.81 -6.19
N PRO A 140 -5.11 -14.77 -6.54
CA PRO A 140 -3.84 -14.95 -5.83
C PRO A 140 -2.94 -13.70 -5.80
N ILE A 141 -2.99 -12.82 -6.81
CA ILE A 141 -2.12 -11.64 -6.84
C ILE A 141 -2.50 -10.59 -5.78
N PHE A 142 -3.77 -10.54 -5.36
CA PHE A 142 -4.26 -9.59 -4.36
C PHE A 142 -3.71 -9.87 -2.96
N VAL A 143 -3.38 -11.13 -2.67
CA VAL A 143 -2.81 -11.55 -1.39
C VAL A 143 -1.30 -11.77 -1.44
N LEU A 144 -0.69 -11.78 -2.63
CA LEU A 144 0.73 -12.04 -2.79
C LEU A 144 1.57 -11.03 -1.99
N TRP A 145 1.37 -9.74 -2.22
CA TRP A 145 2.13 -8.68 -1.55
C TRP A 145 1.93 -8.65 -0.02
N PRO A 146 0.70 -8.64 0.53
CA PRO A 146 0.52 -8.68 1.98
C PRO A 146 1.06 -9.97 2.62
N SER A 147 1.00 -11.12 1.93
CA SER A 147 1.59 -12.36 2.44
C SER A 147 3.12 -12.30 2.50
N VAL A 148 3.76 -11.75 1.46
CA VAL A 148 5.21 -11.49 1.44
C VAL A 148 5.60 -10.56 2.57
N TYR A 149 4.83 -9.48 2.79
CA TYR A 149 5.08 -8.55 3.87
C TYR A 149 4.95 -9.20 5.25
N VAL A 150 3.90 -9.99 5.49
CA VAL A 150 3.72 -10.68 6.78
C VAL A 150 4.90 -11.60 7.09
N ALA A 151 5.33 -12.40 6.11
CA ALA A 151 6.51 -13.26 6.27
C ALA A 151 7.77 -12.45 6.56
N TYR A 152 7.95 -11.31 5.87
CA TYR A 152 9.05 -10.38 6.12
C TYR A 152 9.00 -9.77 7.52
N ALA A 153 7.84 -9.26 7.96
CA ALA A 153 7.68 -8.59 9.25
C ALA A 153 7.93 -9.55 10.42
N LEU A 154 7.37 -10.76 10.36
CA LEU A 154 7.61 -11.80 11.37
C LEU A 154 9.08 -12.27 11.35
N GLY A 155 9.67 -12.44 10.17
CA GLY A 155 11.07 -12.81 10.03
C GLY A 155 12.04 -11.78 10.60
N ARG A 156 11.70 -10.48 10.49
CA ARG A 156 12.45 -9.40 11.15
C ARG A 156 12.23 -9.38 12.65
N ALA A 157 10.99 -9.46 13.10
CA ALA A 157 10.65 -9.45 14.51
C ALA A 157 11.25 -10.64 15.27
N ALA A 158 11.43 -11.80 14.61
CA ALA A 158 12.14 -12.93 15.19
C ALA A 158 13.64 -12.66 15.44
N GLN A 159 14.24 -11.67 14.75
CA GLN A 159 15.66 -11.32 14.91
C GLN A 159 15.87 -10.22 15.97
N ASP A 160 14.98 -9.23 16.03
CA ASP A 160 15.17 -8.03 16.87
C ASP A 160 14.05 -7.78 17.89
N GLY A 161 12.98 -8.57 17.89
CA GLY A 161 11.85 -8.46 18.80
C GLY A 161 10.88 -7.31 18.49
N VAL A 162 11.04 -6.60 17.37
CA VAL A 162 10.26 -5.40 17.07
C VAL A 162 9.13 -5.71 16.09
N TYR A 163 7.90 -5.64 16.57
CA TYR A 163 6.69 -5.81 15.78
C TYR A 163 6.13 -4.45 15.32
N PRO A 164 5.88 -4.25 14.01
CA PRO A 164 5.41 -2.96 13.51
C PRO A 164 3.93 -2.69 13.82
N TYR A 165 3.15 -3.72 14.18
CA TYR A 165 1.72 -3.60 14.43
C TYR A 165 1.26 -4.46 15.62
N PRO A 166 0.32 -3.96 16.45
CA PRO A 166 -0.16 -4.68 17.62
C PRO A 166 -0.91 -5.97 17.26
N PHE A 167 -1.55 -6.02 16.07
CA PHE A 167 -2.32 -7.18 15.63
C PHE A 167 -1.47 -8.35 15.14
N ILE A 168 -0.14 -8.21 15.07
CA ILE A 168 0.81 -9.30 14.77
C ILE A 168 1.85 -9.49 15.88
N ASP A 169 1.73 -8.80 17.01
CA ASP A 169 2.70 -8.80 18.11
C ASP A 169 2.62 -10.11 18.91
N LEU A 170 3.50 -11.07 18.61
CA LEU A 170 3.43 -12.40 19.22
C LEU A 170 3.61 -12.36 20.75
N PRO A 171 4.56 -11.60 21.33
CA PRO A 171 4.66 -11.44 22.78
C PRO A 171 3.39 -10.89 23.45
N GLU A 172 2.71 -9.95 22.82
CA GLU A 172 1.54 -9.27 23.41
C GLU A 172 0.25 -10.10 23.28
N ILE A 173 -0.05 -10.63 22.08
CA ILE A 173 -1.34 -11.28 21.80
C ILE A 173 -1.26 -12.81 21.68
N GLY A 174 -0.05 -13.37 21.63
CA GLY A 174 0.19 -14.79 21.44
C GLY A 174 0.02 -15.27 19.99
N GLU A 175 0.65 -16.41 19.67
CA GLU A 175 0.71 -16.95 18.31
C GLU A 175 -0.66 -17.25 17.70
N ALA A 176 -1.58 -17.81 18.49
CA ALA A 176 -2.91 -18.17 18.02
C ALA A 176 -3.73 -16.95 17.62
N ALA A 177 -3.72 -15.87 18.42
CA ALA A 177 -4.46 -14.65 18.11
C ALA A 177 -3.85 -13.92 16.91
N ALA A 178 -2.51 -13.85 16.83
CA ALA A 178 -1.83 -13.27 15.69
C ALA A 178 -2.16 -14.04 14.39
N ALA A 179 -2.17 -15.38 14.43
CA ALA A 179 -2.53 -16.21 13.28
C ALA A 179 -3.97 -15.94 12.81
N VAL A 180 -4.92 -15.82 13.75
CA VAL A 180 -6.31 -15.46 13.43
C VAL A 180 -6.40 -14.07 12.80
N ASN A 181 -5.72 -13.06 13.36
CA ASN A 181 -5.72 -11.71 12.81
C ASN A 181 -5.18 -11.68 11.36
N MET A 182 -4.07 -12.38 11.11
CA MET A 182 -3.48 -12.48 9.77
C MET A 182 -4.40 -13.22 8.79
N ALA A 183 -5.06 -14.30 9.23
CA ALA A 183 -6.04 -15.00 8.41
C ALA A 183 -7.26 -14.14 8.07
N LEU A 184 -7.77 -13.36 9.04
CA LEU A 184 -8.87 -12.42 8.81
C LEU A 184 -8.47 -11.32 7.82
N LEU A 185 -7.27 -10.75 7.95
CA LEU A 185 -6.75 -9.78 6.98
C LEU A 185 -6.65 -10.40 5.58
N LEU A 186 -6.13 -11.62 5.45
CA LEU A 186 -6.06 -12.33 4.18
C LEU A 186 -7.45 -12.48 3.54
N VAL A 187 -8.46 -12.87 4.33
CA VAL A 187 -9.85 -12.98 3.86
C VAL A 187 -10.38 -11.62 3.40
N VAL A 188 -10.13 -10.55 4.15
CA VAL A 188 -10.53 -9.18 3.75
C VAL A 188 -9.88 -8.77 2.43
N PHE A 189 -8.60 -9.08 2.23
CA PHE A 189 -7.91 -8.84 0.96
C PHE A 189 -8.52 -9.65 -0.19
N LEU A 190 -8.87 -10.92 0.02
CA LEU A 190 -9.52 -11.75 -1.01
C LEU A 190 -10.92 -11.20 -1.35
N LEU A 191 -11.71 -10.81 -0.36
CA LEU A 191 -13.03 -10.19 -0.57
C LEU A 191 -12.90 -8.85 -1.30
N GLY A 192 -11.90 -8.04 -0.94
CA GLY A 192 -11.57 -6.81 -1.66
C GLY A 192 -11.20 -7.08 -3.12
N GLY A 193 -10.39 -8.12 -3.37
CA GLY A 193 -10.04 -8.56 -4.72
C GLY A 193 -11.25 -9.00 -5.55
N VAL A 194 -12.17 -9.78 -4.95
CA VAL A 194 -13.47 -10.12 -5.55
C VAL A 194 -14.25 -8.85 -5.88
N GLY A 195 -14.30 -7.87 -4.98
CA GLY A 195 -14.94 -6.58 -5.21
C GLY A 195 -14.34 -5.81 -6.38
N MET A 196 -13.01 -5.72 -6.46
CA MET A 196 -12.34 -5.06 -7.58
C MET A 196 -12.58 -5.77 -8.92
N ILE A 197 -12.57 -7.11 -8.95
CA ILE A 197 -12.92 -7.88 -10.14
C ILE A 197 -14.38 -7.60 -10.54
N ALA A 198 -15.31 -7.55 -9.58
CA ALA A 198 -16.72 -7.25 -9.84
C ALA A 198 -16.92 -5.84 -10.40
N ILE A 199 -16.25 -4.83 -9.83
CA ILE A 199 -16.26 -3.44 -10.36
C ILE A 199 -15.71 -3.43 -11.78
N GLY A 200 -14.62 -4.15 -12.04
CA GLY A 200 -14.03 -4.23 -13.37
C GLY A 200 -14.97 -4.80 -14.42
N ARG A 201 -15.69 -5.87 -14.08
CA ARG A 201 -16.69 -6.46 -14.97
C ARG A 201 -17.88 -5.56 -15.25
N TYR A 202 -18.27 -4.69 -14.31
CA TYR A 202 -19.38 -3.77 -14.49
C TYR A 202 -18.99 -2.54 -15.31
N ALA A 203 -17.81 -1.96 -15.04
CA ALA A 203 -17.34 -0.74 -15.70
C ALA A 203 -17.00 -0.93 -17.19
N ASP A 204 -16.78 -2.17 -17.62
CA ASP A 204 -16.49 -2.52 -19.02
C ASP A 204 -17.69 -3.15 -19.78
N ARG A 205 -18.91 -3.11 -19.20
CA ARG A 205 -20.17 -3.35 -19.93
C ARG A 205 -20.61 -2.09 -20.66
#